data_AF-A0A813E1A3-F1
#
_entry.id   AF-A0A813E1A3-F1
#
_cell.length_a   1.000
_cell.length_b   1.000
_cell.length_c   1.000
_cell.angle_alpha   90.00
_cell.angle_beta   90.00
_cell.angle_gamma   90.00
#
_symmetry.space_group_name_H-M   'P 1'
#
loop_
_entity.id
_entity.type
_entity.pdbx_description
1 polymer ?
#
loop_
_entity_poly.entity_id
_entity_poly.type
_entity_poly.pdbx_seq_one_letter_code
_entity_poly.pdbx_strand_id
1 'polypeptide(L)'
;MMAALVASKWSKRLAVGAAIALALDFLRRRLSRALLRKLLGLPQELWPMDEWVNLHREDALEPDVEIVDAHHHLWDPRTQPKGWGIPSWALQVFFFIYGPRAINEFIKADMLKNDPRVLSCFGQRQLPFTQPYMGEEFELDIRNRSSARRGHNIVQTVYVECDWKDTSVNEALKAVGEAYMAAEVNASFPRMCNAIVGNANLFLPDVE
;
A
#
# COMPACT_ATOMS: atom_id res chain seq x y z
N MET A 1 -40.93 -2.24 8.15
CA MET A 1 -40.89 -1.14 7.16
C MET A 1 -39.61 -0.29 7.26
N MET A 2 -39.17 0.12 8.45
CA MET A 2 -37.91 0.90 8.63
C MET A 2 -36.62 0.13 8.24
N ALA A 3 -36.52 -1.18 8.53
CA ALA A 3 -35.36 -1.99 8.16
C ALA A 3 -35.14 -2.10 6.64
N ALA A 4 -36.23 -2.20 5.85
CA ALA A 4 -36.17 -2.24 4.39
C ALA A 4 -35.78 -0.88 3.76
N LEU A 5 -36.17 0.23 4.40
CA LEU A 5 -35.79 1.58 3.99
C LEU A 5 -34.32 1.91 4.33
N VAL A 6 -33.82 1.42 5.46
CA VAL A 6 -32.39 1.51 5.80
C VAL A 6 -31.58 0.63 4.85
N ALA A 7 -31.94 -0.64 4.66
CA ALA A 7 -31.29 -1.52 3.69
C ALA A 7 -31.28 -0.92 2.26
N SER A 8 -32.38 -0.30 1.82
CA SER A 8 -32.44 0.31 0.48
C SER A 8 -31.62 1.62 0.36
N LYS A 9 -31.59 2.48 1.39
CA LYS A 9 -30.72 3.68 1.40
C LYS A 9 -29.25 3.31 1.40
N TRP A 10 -28.86 2.29 2.16
CA TRP A 10 -27.50 1.76 2.17
C TRP A 10 -27.14 1.10 0.84
N SER A 11 -28.07 0.36 0.21
CA SER A 11 -27.86 -0.21 -1.14
C SER A 11 -27.63 0.87 -2.21
N LYS A 12 -28.38 1.98 -2.18
CA LYS A 12 -28.20 3.11 -3.11
C LYS A 12 -26.88 3.84 -2.87
N ARG A 13 -26.50 4.06 -1.60
CA ARG A 13 -25.21 4.66 -1.24
C ARG A 13 -24.03 3.77 -1.64
N LEU A 14 -24.14 2.45 -1.46
CA LEU A 14 -23.15 1.47 -1.91
C LEU A 14 -23.04 1.43 -3.43
N ALA A 15 -24.17 1.46 -4.15
CA ALA A 15 -24.17 1.51 -5.61
C ALA A 15 -23.52 2.81 -6.15
N VAL A 16 -23.81 3.95 -5.52
CA VAL A 16 -23.16 5.24 -5.85
C VAL A 16 -21.66 5.19 -5.52
N GLY A 17 -21.29 4.66 -4.36
CA GLY A 17 -19.88 4.47 -3.97
C GLY A 17 -19.11 3.56 -4.94
N ALA A 18 -19.73 2.46 -5.37
CA ALA A 18 -19.18 1.55 -6.37
C ALA A 18 -19.05 2.20 -7.75
N ALA A 19 -20.06 2.96 -8.19
CA ALA A 19 -20.01 3.69 -9.46
C ALA A 19 -18.93 4.78 -9.44
N ILE A 20 -18.77 5.49 -8.32
CA ILE A 20 -17.68 6.47 -8.14
C ILE A 20 -16.32 5.77 -8.16
N ALA A 21 -16.16 4.62 -7.50
CA ALA A 21 -14.90 3.88 -7.51
C ALA A 21 -14.55 3.33 -8.90
N LEU A 22 -15.52 2.78 -9.62
CA LEU A 22 -15.33 2.33 -11.00
C LEU A 22 -14.99 3.50 -11.93
N ALA A 23 -15.65 4.64 -11.77
CA ALA A 23 -15.32 5.85 -12.49
C ALA A 23 -13.91 6.35 -12.12
N LEU A 24 -13.53 6.33 -10.83
CA LEU A 24 -12.20 6.72 -10.38
C LEU A 24 -11.11 5.78 -10.87
N ASP A 25 -11.32 4.46 -10.92
CA ASP A 25 -10.35 3.52 -11.50
C ASP A 25 -10.25 3.69 -13.03
N PHE A 26 -11.39 3.86 -13.71
CA PHE A 26 -11.42 4.14 -15.15
C PHE A 26 -10.73 5.48 -15.48
N LEU A 27 -10.99 6.52 -14.70
CA LEU A 27 -10.34 7.82 -14.83
C LEU A 27 -8.87 7.74 -14.42
N ARG A 28 -8.48 6.99 -13.39
CA ARG A 28 -7.06 6.77 -13.01
C ARG A 28 -6.25 6.20 -14.17
N ARG A 29 -6.84 5.27 -14.93
CA ARG A 29 -6.23 4.70 -16.15
C ARG A 29 -6.11 5.69 -17.31
N ARG A 30 -6.79 6.84 -17.26
CA ARG A 30 -6.89 7.84 -18.36
C ARG A 30 -6.30 9.22 -18.01
N LEU A 31 -6.37 9.63 -16.75
CA LEU A 31 -5.94 10.91 -16.20
C LEU A 31 -5.24 10.65 -14.87
N SER A 32 -4.08 11.29 -14.66
CA SER A 32 -3.33 11.10 -13.42
C SER A 32 -4.15 11.57 -12.22
N ARG A 33 -4.05 10.84 -11.09
CA ARG A 33 -4.65 11.21 -9.80
C ARG A 33 -4.35 12.68 -9.43
N ALA A 34 -3.13 13.13 -9.71
CA ALA A 34 -2.72 14.51 -9.49
C ALA A 34 -3.58 15.53 -10.25
N LEU A 35 -3.91 15.25 -11.52
CA LEU A 35 -4.77 16.11 -12.33
C LEU A 35 -6.21 16.14 -11.80
N LEU A 36 -6.76 14.98 -11.42
CA LEU A 36 -8.12 14.89 -10.86
C LEU A 36 -8.25 15.66 -9.55
N ARG A 37 -7.27 15.52 -8.65
CA ARG A 37 -7.22 16.27 -7.39
C ARG A 37 -7.15 17.78 -7.65
N LYS A 38 -6.33 18.21 -8.61
CA LYS A 38 -6.23 19.61 -9.03
C LYS A 38 -7.57 20.17 -9.53
N LEU A 39 -8.28 19.41 -10.38
CA LEU A 39 -9.59 19.82 -10.89
C LEU A 39 -10.64 19.96 -9.79
N LEU A 40 -10.52 19.18 -8.71
CA LEU A 40 -11.40 19.24 -7.54
C LEU A 40 -10.95 20.24 -6.47
N GLY A 41 -9.88 21.02 -6.72
CA GLY A 41 -9.35 21.98 -5.75
C GLY A 41 -8.72 21.34 -4.51
N LEU A 42 -8.36 20.05 -4.58
CA LEU A 42 -7.69 19.35 -3.50
C LEU A 42 -6.19 19.72 -3.47
N PRO A 43 -5.55 19.77 -2.28
CA PRO A 43 -4.13 20.10 -2.16
C PRO A 43 -3.25 19.19 -3.02
N GLN A 44 -2.20 19.76 -3.61
CA GLN A 44 -1.16 18.97 -4.27
C GLN A 44 -0.53 18.03 -3.25
N GLU A 45 -0.51 16.74 -3.58
CA GLU A 45 0.18 15.74 -2.77
C GLU A 45 1.58 15.55 -3.30
N LEU A 46 2.55 15.67 -2.41
CA LEU A 46 3.81 14.97 -2.55
C LEU A 46 3.63 13.63 -1.83
N TRP A 47 4.12 12.55 -2.43
CA TRP A 47 4.23 11.31 -1.68
C TRP A 47 5.25 11.50 -0.56
N PRO A 48 5.13 10.77 0.57
CA PRO A 48 6.07 10.91 1.67
C PRO A 48 7.53 10.66 1.27
N MET A 49 7.75 9.87 0.21
CA MET A 49 9.05 9.69 -0.41
C MET A 49 9.51 10.95 -1.17
N ASP A 50 8.64 11.58 -1.97
CA ASP A 50 8.97 12.87 -2.60
C ASP A 50 9.26 13.95 -1.54
N GLU A 51 8.53 13.99 -0.42
CA GLU A 51 8.84 14.90 0.69
C GLU A 51 10.23 14.63 1.27
N TRP A 52 10.68 13.37 1.35
CA TRP A 52 12.00 13.00 1.88
C TRP A 52 13.14 13.26 0.89
N VAL A 53 13.01 12.78 -0.35
CA VAL A 53 14.02 12.94 -1.42
C VAL A 53 14.29 14.42 -1.70
N ASN A 54 13.31 15.30 -1.47
CA ASN A 54 13.51 16.73 -1.65
C ASN A 54 14.20 17.44 -0.46
N LEU A 55 14.41 16.77 0.68
CA LEU A 55 15.11 17.36 1.84
C LEU A 55 16.61 17.51 1.61
N HIS A 56 17.24 16.51 0.98
CA HIS A 56 18.67 16.49 0.76
C HIS A 56 19.01 15.84 -0.58
N ARG A 57 20.13 16.25 -1.16
CA ARG A 57 20.60 15.74 -2.45
C ARG A 57 22.01 15.20 -2.31
N GLU A 58 22.16 13.87 -2.29
CA GLU A 58 23.44 13.16 -2.38
C GLU A 58 23.55 12.21 -3.60
N ASP A 59 24.77 11.97 -4.08
CA ASP A 59 25.04 11.06 -5.20
C ASP A 59 25.05 9.63 -4.68
N ALA A 60 24.42 8.72 -5.42
CA ALA A 60 24.52 7.31 -5.10
C ALA A 60 25.98 6.85 -5.27
N LEU A 61 26.50 6.16 -4.25
CA LEU A 61 27.80 5.50 -4.33
C LEU A 61 27.67 4.29 -5.26
N GLU A 62 28.63 4.14 -6.17
CA GLU A 62 28.69 3.02 -7.13
C GLU A 62 27.33 2.75 -7.81
N PRO A 63 26.73 3.75 -8.47
CA PRO A 63 25.34 3.71 -8.91
C PRO A 63 25.03 2.63 -9.96
N ASP A 64 26.07 2.06 -10.56
CA ASP A 64 25.97 1.03 -11.59
C ASP A 64 25.91 -0.38 -11.00
N VAL A 65 26.31 -0.58 -9.74
CA VAL A 65 26.29 -1.88 -9.05
C VAL A 65 24.85 -2.38 -8.97
N GLU A 66 24.62 -3.56 -9.53
CA GLU A 66 23.34 -4.24 -9.45
C GLU A 66 23.04 -4.62 -8.00
N ILE A 67 21.87 -4.22 -7.52
CA ILE A 67 21.41 -4.45 -6.16
C ILE A 67 20.09 -5.24 -6.20
N VAL A 68 20.03 -6.26 -5.35
CA VAL A 68 18.79 -6.91 -4.96
C VAL A 68 18.33 -6.25 -3.66
N ASP A 69 17.18 -5.58 -3.68
CA ASP A 69 16.57 -5.08 -2.45
C ASP A 69 16.10 -6.29 -1.62
N ALA A 70 16.80 -6.56 -0.53
CA ALA A 70 16.60 -7.76 0.26
C ALA A 70 15.33 -7.73 1.13
N HIS A 71 14.65 -6.59 1.26
CA HIS A 71 13.50 -6.50 2.14
C HIS A 71 12.56 -5.35 1.76
N HIS A 72 11.33 -5.70 1.38
CA HIS A 72 10.23 -4.75 1.36
C HIS A 72 8.92 -5.41 1.80
N HIS A 73 7.98 -4.56 2.19
CA HIS A 73 6.59 -4.93 2.38
C HIS A 73 5.70 -4.11 1.45
N LEU A 74 4.57 -4.69 1.04
CA LEU A 74 3.60 -4.04 0.17
C LEU A 74 2.28 -3.90 0.92
N TRP A 75 1.81 -2.66 1.02
CA TRP A 75 0.66 -2.30 1.85
C TRP A 75 -0.24 -1.38 1.06
N ASP A 76 -1.35 -1.90 0.53
CA ASP A 76 -2.36 -1.05 -0.09
C ASP A 76 -3.76 -1.61 0.13
N PRO A 77 -4.48 -1.05 1.11
CA PRO A 77 -5.83 -1.48 1.41
C PRO A 77 -6.82 -1.08 0.28
N ARG A 78 -6.43 -0.24 -0.69
CA ARG A 78 -7.28 0.17 -1.83
C ARG A 78 -7.52 -0.98 -2.81
N THR A 79 -6.54 -1.85 -2.99
CA THR A 79 -6.54 -2.92 -3.99
C THR A 79 -6.52 -4.31 -3.35
N GLN A 80 -5.96 -4.43 -2.15
CA GLN A 80 -5.88 -5.69 -1.41
C GLN A 80 -6.67 -5.57 -0.10
N PRO A 81 -7.83 -6.24 0.03
CA PRO A 81 -8.59 -6.22 1.27
C PRO A 81 -7.86 -7.02 2.35
N LYS A 82 -7.03 -6.34 3.15
CA LYS A 82 -6.26 -6.94 4.27
C LYS A 82 -7.13 -7.28 5.49
N GLY A 83 -8.43 -7.54 5.31
CA GLY A 83 -9.35 -7.90 6.40
C GLY A 83 -9.88 -6.72 7.25
N TRP A 84 -9.73 -5.47 6.80
CA TRP A 84 -10.07 -4.27 7.59
C TRP A 84 -11.58 -4.04 7.81
N GLY A 85 -12.45 -4.90 7.26
CA GLY A 85 -13.91 -4.74 7.34
C GLY A 85 -14.47 -3.53 6.61
N ILE A 86 -13.62 -2.76 5.91
CA ILE A 86 -13.99 -1.58 5.13
C ILE A 86 -14.01 -1.96 3.64
N PRO A 87 -15.10 -1.67 2.90
CA PRO A 87 -15.15 -1.92 1.46
C PRO A 87 -14.06 -1.17 0.69
N SER A 88 -13.44 -1.81 -0.30
CA SER A 88 -12.32 -1.23 -1.09
C SER A 88 -12.66 0.10 -1.74
N TRP A 89 -13.90 0.30 -2.22
CA TRP A 89 -14.35 1.58 -2.79
C TRP A 89 -14.28 2.72 -1.77
N ALA A 90 -14.59 2.45 -0.50
CA ALA A 90 -14.57 3.46 0.55
C ALA A 90 -13.12 3.84 0.89
N LEU A 91 -12.22 2.85 0.89
CA LEU A 91 -10.78 3.09 1.04
C LEU A 91 -10.23 3.89 -0.15
N GLN A 92 -10.61 3.54 -1.38
CA GLN A 92 -10.22 4.29 -2.58
C GLN A 92 -10.66 5.75 -2.51
N VAL A 93 -11.91 6.02 -2.11
CA VAL A 93 -12.42 7.39 -1.93
C VAL A 93 -11.69 8.10 -0.79
N PHE A 94 -11.49 7.43 0.36
CA PHE A 94 -10.75 7.99 1.49
C PHE A 94 -9.33 8.40 1.09
N PHE A 95 -8.57 7.49 0.50
CA PHE A 95 -7.22 7.76 0.01
C PHE A 95 -7.21 8.71 -1.18
N PHE A 96 -8.32 8.92 -1.91
CA PHE A 96 -8.41 9.92 -2.97
C PHE A 96 -8.63 11.33 -2.42
N ILE A 97 -9.41 11.47 -1.35
CA ILE A 97 -9.70 12.76 -0.70
C ILE A 97 -8.52 13.19 0.17
N TYR A 98 -8.06 12.31 1.05
CA TYR A 98 -7.00 12.59 2.01
C TYR A 98 -5.63 12.15 1.47
N GLY A 99 -4.64 13.03 1.67
CA GLY A 99 -3.27 12.72 1.29
C GLY A 99 -2.49 11.96 2.34
N PRO A 100 -1.38 11.31 1.95
CA PRO A 100 -0.59 10.47 2.84
C PRO A 100 -0.22 11.16 4.16
N ARG A 101 0.18 12.44 4.10
CA ARG A 101 0.48 13.24 5.30
C ARG A 101 -0.73 13.39 6.22
N ALA A 102 -1.89 13.78 5.69
CA ALA A 102 -3.10 13.96 6.49
C ALA A 102 -3.57 12.63 7.13
N ILE A 103 -3.45 11.53 6.39
CA ILE A 103 -3.77 10.18 6.87
C ILE A 103 -2.79 9.77 7.98
N ASN A 104 -1.49 9.96 7.78
CA ASN A 104 -0.46 9.66 8.78
C ASN A 104 -0.68 10.45 10.08
N GLU A 105 -1.00 11.74 10.00
CA GLU A 105 -1.31 12.56 11.18
C GLU A 105 -2.60 12.12 11.89
N PHE A 106 -3.66 11.80 11.14
CA PHE A 106 -4.91 11.27 11.71
C PHE A 106 -4.65 9.97 12.49
N ILE A 107 -3.91 9.04 11.90
CA ILE A 107 -3.67 7.74 12.50
C ILE A 107 -2.69 7.84 13.66
N LYS A 108 -1.65 8.67 13.57
CA LYS A 108 -0.76 8.96 14.72
C LYS A 108 -1.54 9.52 15.90
N ALA A 109 -2.46 10.45 15.67
CA ALA A 109 -3.28 11.02 16.74
C ALA A 109 -4.18 9.98 17.41
N ASP A 110 -4.78 9.07 16.63
CA ASP A 110 -5.56 7.96 17.16
C ASP A 110 -4.70 6.97 17.95
N MET A 111 -3.55 6.56 17.41
CA MET A 111 -2.63 5.64 18.09
C MET A 111 -2.05 6.21 19.38
N LEU A 112 -1.70 7.50 19.40
CA LEU A 112 -1.23 8.21 20.59
C LEU A 112 -2.27 8.15 21.73
N LYS A 113 -3.55 8.18 21.37
CA LYS A 113 -4.66 8.11 22.32
C LYS A 113 -4.89 6.69 22.85
N ASN A 114 -4.74 5.68 21.99
CA ASN A 114 -5.12 4.29 22.29
C ASN A 114 -3.97 3.45 22.87
N ASP A 115 -2.77 3.52 22.29
CA ASP A 115 -1.55 2.93 22.85
C ASP A 115 -0.29 3.66 22.34
N PRO A 116 0.25 4.62 23.11
CA PRO A 116 1.37 5.43 22.68
C PRO A 116 2.67 4.62 22.48
N ARG A 117 2.78 3.41 23.06
CA ARG A 117 3.98 2.57 22.92
C ARG A 117 4.14 2.07 21.50
N VAL A 118 3.04 1.88 20.78
CA VAL A 118 3.08 1.41 19.38
C VAL A 118 3.82 2.40 18.49
N LEU A 119 3.74 3.70 18.77
CA LEU A 119 4.48 4.73 18.04
C LEU A 119 6.00 4.69 18.30
N SER A 120 6.47 3.96 19.33
CA SER A 120 7.90 3.72 19.55
C SER A 120 8.43 2.47 18.86
N CYS A 121 7.54 1.62 18.32
CA CYS A 121 7.89 0.37 17.65
C CYS A 121 8.04 0.49 16.14
N PHE A 122 7.59 1.60 15.55
CA PHE A 122 7.65 1.85 14.11
C PHE A 122 8.38 3.15 13.80
N GLY A 123 8.88 3.27 12.56
CA GLY A 123 9.45 4.52 12.07
C GLY A 123 8.43 5.66 12.22
N GLN A 124 8.75 6.65 13.07
CA GLN A 124 7.82 7.75 13.38
C GLN A 124 7.58 8.69 12.19
N ARG A 125 8.39 8.57 11.13
CA ARG A 125 8.20 9.33 9.90
C ARG A 125 6.90 8.89 9.20
N GLN A 126 6.69 7.60 9.03
CA GLN A 126 5.58 7.02 8.25
C GLN A 126 5.12 5.71 8.89
N LEU A 127 3.83 5.63 9.22
CA LEU A 127 3.22 4.41 9.72
C LEU A 127 2.96 3.44 8.55
N PRO A 128 3.42 2.18 8.62
CA PRO A 128 3.46 1.26 7.48
C PRO A 128 2.09 0.95 6.85
N PHE A 129 1.01 1.00 7.63
CA PHE A 129 -0.36 0.70 7.18
C PHE A 129 -1.15 1.93 6.67
N THR A 130 -0.52 3.11 6.67
CA THR A 130 -1.17 4.39 6.35
C THR A 130 -0.79 4.92 4.98
N GLN A 131 0.20 4.30 4.36
CA GLN A 131 0.74 4.67 3.08
C GLN A 131 0.36 3.57 2.10
N PRO A 132 -0.56 3.84 1.16
CA PRO A 132 -0.88 2.87 0.14
C PRO A 132 0.33 2.81 -0.79
N TYR A 133 1.16 1.79 -0.59
CA TYR A 133 2.44 1.60 -1.23
C TYR A 133 2.43 0.24 -1.92
N MET A 134 2.27 0.28 -3.24
CA MET A 134 2.14 -0.88 -4.12
C MET A 134 3.10 -0.78 -5.30
N GLY A 135 2.94 -1.68 -6.27
CA GLY A 135 3.83 -1.78 -7.41
C GLY A 135 4.02 -0.49 -8.20
N GLU A 136 3.00 0.35 -8.44
CA GLU A 136 3.21 1.60 -9.18
C GLU A 136 4.11 2.58 -8.40
N GLU A 137 3.81 2.78 -7.11
CA GLU A 137 4.58 3.69 -6.26
C GLU A 137 6.00 3.15 -5.97
N PHE A 138 6.12 1.86 -5.67
CA PHE A 138 7.42 1.22 -5.44
C PHE A 138 8.26 1.15 -6.71
N GLU A 139 7.61 1.02 -7.87
CA GLU A 139 8.30 0.99 -9.15
C GLU A 139 9.00 2.31 -9.42
N LEU A 140 8.39 3.45 -9.06
CA LEU A 140 9.04 4.75 -9.15
C LEU A 140 10.28 4.85 -8.27
N ASP A 141 10.25 4.22 -7.09
CA ASP A 141 11.37 4.25 -6.14
C ASP A 141 12.55 3.40 -6.64
N ILE A 142 12.29 2.17 -7.11
CA ILE A 142 13.34 1.31 -7.68
C ILE A 142 13.81 1.78 -9.06
N ARG A 143 12.96 2.51 -9.81
CA ARG A 143 13.29 3.07 -11.13
C ARG A 143 13.89 4.48 -11.07
N ASN A 144 14.26 5.01 -9.90
CA ASN A 144 14.75 6.40 -9.77
C ASN A 144 15.81 6.77 -10.83
N ARG A 145 16.68 5.82 -11.23
CA ARG A 145 17.68 5.98 -12.30
C ARG A 145 17.12 6.34 -13.69
N SER A 146 15.91 5.91 -14.03
CA SER A 146 15.29 6.13 -15.35
C SER A 146 14.70 7.53 -15.56
N SER A 147 14.60 8.32 -14.49
CA SER A 147 13.91 9.63 -14.47
C SER A 147 14.85 10.83 -14.34
N ALA A 148 16.15 10.66 -14.63
CA ALA A 148 17.21 11.62 -14.25
C ALA A 148 17.30 11.88 -12.73
N ARG A 149 16.71 11.00 -11.90
CA ARG A 149 16.83 11.01 -10.44
C ARG A 149 17.94 10.05 -10.00
N ARG A 150 18.63 10.44 -8.94
CA ARG A 150 19.77 9.73 -8.35
C ARG A 150 19.24 8.51 -7.57
N GLY A 151 20.02 7.44 -7.52
CA GLY A 151 19.65 6.22 -6.81
C GLY A 151 20.48 5.02 -7.24
N HIS A 152 20.37 3.92 -6.50
CA HIS A 152 21.03 2.66 -6.80
C HIS A 152 20.36 1.89 -7.94
N ASN A 153 21.11 1.03 -8.61
CA ASN A 153 20.61 0.16 -9.66
C ASN A 153 19.91 -1.08 -9.07
N ILE A 154 18.67 -0.89 -8.61
CA ILE A 154 17.83 -1.99 -8.09
C ILE A 154 17.28 -2.80 -9.27
N VAL A 155 17.73 -4.04 -9.38
CA VAL A 155 17.35 -4.95 -10.48
C VAL A 155 16.24 -5.91 -10.09
N GLN A 156 16.16 -6.25 -8.80
CA GLN A 156 15.22 -7.22 -8.23
C GLN A 156 14.92 -6.88 -6.77
N THR A 157 13.83 -7.41 -6.25
CA THR A 157 13.46 -7.26 -4.83
C THR A 157 13.01 -8.58 -4.22
N VAL A 158 13.13 -8.67 -2.90
CA VAL A 158 12.69 -9.79 -2.07
C VAL A 158 11.56 -9.34 -1.16
N TYR A 159 10.43 -10.05 -1.24
CA TYR A 159 9.31 -9.84 -0.34
C TYR A 159 9.53 -10.61 0.95
N VAL A 160 9.30 -9.99 2.09
CA VAL A 160 9.37 -10.66 3.40
C VAL A 160 7.96 -10.75 3.96
N GLU A 161 7.56 -11.97 4.34
CA GLU A 161 6.23 -12.19 4.90
C GLU A 161 6.00 -11.40 6.19
N CYS A 162 4.76 -10.96 6.42
CA CYS A 162 4.38 -10.12 7.55
C CYS A 162 3.14 -10.63 8.32
N ASP A 163 2.87 -11.93 8.27
CA ASP A 163 1.75 -12.64 8.90
C ASP A 163 0.35 -12.12 8.50
N TRP A 164 0.22 -11.61 7.28
CA TRP A 164 -1.08 -11.38 6.67
C TRP A 164 -1.77 -12.71 6.35
N LYS A 165 -3.01 -12.85 6.81
CA LYS A 165 -3.81 -14.06 6.64
C LYS A 165 -4.97 -13.80 5.70
N ASP A 166 -5.15 -14.69 4.71
CA ASP A 166 -6.38 -14.73 3.93
C ASP A 166 -7.49 -15.36 4.78
N THR A 167 -8.49 -14.57 5.18
CA THR A 167 -9.59 -15.03 6.03
C THR A 167 -10.71 -15.73 5.26
N SER A 168 -10.62 -15.79 3.93
CA SER A 168 -11.60 -16.46 3.06
C SER A 168 -11.34 -17.95 2.85
N VAL A 169 -10.16 -18.44 3.23
CA VAL A 169 -9.72 -19.83 3.06
C VAL A 169 -9.69 -20.60 4.39
N ASN A 170 -9.51 -21.93 4.31
CA ASN A 170 -9.36 -22.77 5.49
C ASN A 170 -8.08 -22.43 6.28
N GLU A 171 -8.01 -22.85 7.54
CA GLU A 171 -6.92 -22.49 8.46
C GLU A 171 -5.52 -22.79 7.88
N ALA A 172 -5.35 -23.96 7.26
CA ALA A 172 -4.07 -24.40 6.70
C ALA A 172 -3.60 -23.54 5.52
N LEU A 173 -4.51 -22.88 4.81
CA LEU A 173 -4.20 -22.05 3.64
C LEU A 173 -4.08 -20.56 3.96
N LYS A 174 -4.36 -20.14 5.20
CA LYS A 174 -4.36 -18.70 5.56
C LYS A 174 -3.04 -18.00 5.27
N ALA A 175 -1.92 -18.70 5.50
CA ALA A 175 -0.57 -18.17 5.25
C ALA A 175 -0.25 -18.00 3.75
N VAL A 176 -0.91 -18.77 2.87
CA VAL A 176 -0.65 -18.74 1.42
C VAL A 176 -1.09 -17.43 0.77
N GLY A 177 -1.95 -16.66 1.43
CA GLY A 177 -2.44 -15.37 0.91
C GLY A 177 -1.33 -14.40 0.54
N GLU A 178 -0.26 -14.33 1.35
CA GLU A 178 0.90 -13.49 1.07
C GLU A 178 1.67 -13.93 -0.18
N ALA A 179 1.95 -15.22 -0.29
CA ALA A 179 2.65 -15.77 -1.45
C ALA A 179 1.88 -15.56 -2.75
N TYR A 180 0.56 -15.74 -2.72
CA TYR A 180 -0.31 -15.46 -3.87
C TYR A 180 -0.27 -13.99 -4.27
N MET A 181 -0.35 -13.07 -3.31
CA MET A 181 -0.27 -11.63 -3.55
C MET A 181 1.10 -11.22 -4.11
N ALA A 182 2.19 -11.73 -3.56
CA ALA A 182 3.53 -11.48 -4.05
C ALA A 182 3.70 -11.96 -5.50
N ALA A 183 3.12 -13.12 -5.85
CA ALA A 183 3.10 -13.62 -7.22
C ALA A 183 2.28 -12.72 -8.18
N GLU A 184 1.11 -12.22 -7.75
CA GLU A 184 0.32 -11.26 -8.56
C GLU A 184 1.06 -9.94 -8.78
N VAL A 185 1.76 -9.45 -7.76
CA VAL A 185 2.60 -8.25 -7.88
C VAL A 185 3.75 -8.50 -8.84
N ASN A 186 4.47 -9.62 -8.73
CA ASN A 186 5.55 -9.96 -9.65
C ASN A 186 5.05 -10.06 -11.10
N ALA A 187 3.88 -10.66 -11.33
CA ALA A 187 3.29 -10.75 -12.66
C ALA A 187 3.00 -9.37 -13.27
N SER A 188 2.64 -8.38 -12.44
CA SER A 188 2.39 -7.00 -12.87
C SER A 188 3.67 -6.16 -12.94
N PHE A 189 4.65 -6.46 -12.09
CA PHE A 189 5.90 -5.72 -11.89
C PHE A 189 7.07 -6.72 -11.79
N PRO A 190 7.66 -7.16 -12.93
CA PRO A 190 8.59 -8.30 -12.96
C PRO A 190 9.89 -8.17 -12.14
N ARG A 191 10.25 -6.97 -11.70
CA ARG A 191 11.41 -6.71 -10.81
C ARG A 191 11.08 -6.81 -9.33
N MET A 192 9.81 -7.01 -8.98
CA MET A 192 9.36 -7.04 -7.59
C MET A 192 9.05 -8.46 -7.16
N CYS A 193 9.33 -8.77 -5.90
CA CYS A 193 9.00 -10.07 -5.29
C CYS A 193 9.61 -11.25 -6.08
N ASN A 194 10.85 -11.10 -6.57
CA ASN A 194 11.54 -12.18 -7.28
C ASN A 194 11.92 -13.35 -6.36
N ALA A 195 11.94 -13.11 -5.05
CA ALA A 195 12.00 -14.13 -4.01
C ALA A 195 11.10 -13.74 -2.84
N ILE A 196 10.77 -14.74 -2.01
CA ILE A 196 9.97 -14.58 -0.79
C ILE A 196 10.75 -15.16 0.39
N VAL A 197 10.88 -14.41 1.48
CA VAL A 197 11.28 -14.93 2.79
C VAL A 197 10.02 -15.22 3.58
N GLY A 198 9.72 -16.52 3.73
CA GLY A 198 8.53 -16.98 4.44
C GLY A 198 8.73 -17.09 5.95
N ASN A 199 7.61 -17.03 6.69
CA ASN A 199 7.59 -17.34 8.12
C ASN A 199 7.65 -18.86 8.35
N ALA A 200 8.54 -19.31 9.23
CA ALA A 200 8.57 -20.68 9.73
C ALA A 200 8.34 -20.69 11.25
N ASN A 201 7.26 -21.33 11.69
CA ASN A 201 6.99 -21.53 13.11
C ASN A 201 7.70 -22.77 13.64
N LEU A 202 8.89 -22.57 14.21
CA LEU A 202 9.73 -23.65 14.76
C LEU A 202 9.17 -24.31 16.05
N PHE A 203 8.02 -23.85 16.56
CA PHE A 203 7.35 -24.48 17.70
C PHE A 203 6.36 -25.59 17.28
N LEU A 204 6.12 -25.79 15.98
CA LEU A 204 5.24 -26.86 15.50
C LEU A 204 5.98 -28.20 15.48
N PRO A 205 5.32 -29.31 15.88
CA PRO A 205 5.95 -30.62 16.01
C PRO A 205 6.36 -31.27 14.67
N ASP A 206 5.90 -30.70 13.55
CA ASP A 206 5.98 -31.22 12.19
C ASP A 206 6.97 -30.42 11.30
N VAL A 207 7.89 -29.66 11.92
CA VAL A 207 9.04 -29.05 11.22
C VAL A 207 10.24 -30.00 11.35
N GLU A 208 10.31 -31.01 10.47
CA GLU A 208 11.53 -31.80 10.23
C GLU A 208 12.41 -31.16 9.14
#